data_AF-A0A7V2RH60-F1
#
_entry.id   AF-A0A7V2RH60-F1
#
_cell.length_a   1.000
_cell.length_b   1.000
_cell.length_c   1.000
_cell.angle_alpha   90.00
_cell.angle_beta   90.00
_cell.angle_gamma   90.00
#
_symmetry.space_group_name_H-M   'P 1'
#
loop_
_entity.id
_entity.type
_entity.pdbx_description
1 polymer ?
#
loop_
_entity_poly.entity_id
_entity_poly.type
_entity_poly.pdbx_seq_one_letter_code
_entity_poly.pdbx_strand_id
1 'polypeptide(L)'
;MFRRWSKIQTKFPELWKHYLYQSFFATIIVFIILMVLSLQNAVVIASIGASAFIVFTMPKNITALPRRVIGGHMVGMLCGSVCALIPHTSTLTTALVLSLAVGISIFLMVTFDFEHPPAAGTALGTAITGFSPDVIIALLTSVIILSLAHHFSKRFLRDLV
;
A
#
# COMPACT_ATOMS: atom_id res chain seq x y z
N MET A 1 5.33 23.35 17.72
CA MET A 1 4.25 22.99 16.76
C MET A 1 4.07 23.98 15.60
N PHE A 2 4.34 25.29 15.77
CA PHE A 2 4.14 26.33 14.73
C PHE A 2 5.05 26.27 13.48
N ARG A 3 6.24 25.63 13.56
CA ARG A 3 7.24 25.66 12.48
C ARG A 3 6.92 24.75 11.28
N ARG A 4 5.93 23.84 11.40
CA ARG A 4 5.55 22.89 10.33
C ARG A 4 4.51 23.47 9.37
N TRP A 5 3.63 24.36 9.86
CA TRP A 5 2.62 25.03 9.07
C TRP A 5 3.22 26.03 8.07
N SER A 6 4.33 26.70 8.43
CA SER A 6 5.00 27.64 7.51
C SER A 6 5.60 26.94 6.29
N LYS A 7 6.08 25.70 6.41
CA LYS A 7 6.65 24.95 5.27
C LYS A 7 5.62 24.53 4.22
N ILE A 8 4.38 24.26 4.63
CA ILE A 8 3.29 23.90 3.70
C ILE A 8 2.86 25.16 2.93
N GLN A 9 2.70 26.28 3.63
CA GLN A 9 2.33 27.57 3.02
C GLN A 9 3.39 28.10 2.06
N THR A 10 4.68 27.80 2.27
CA THR A 10 5.74 28.21 1.34
C THR A 10 5.92 27.26 0.15
N LYS A 11 5.75 25.94 0.33
CA LYS A 11 5.92 24.96 -0.77
C LYS A 11 4.73 24.91 -1.74
N PHE A 12 3.51 25.12 -1.25
CA PHE A 12 2.30 24.94 -2.06
C PHE A 12 2.23 25.88 -3.29
N PRO A 13 2.49 27.20 -3.18
CA PRO A 13 2.44 28.10 -4.33
C PRO A 13 3.47 27.76 -5.41
N GLU A 14 4.60 27.15 -5.03
CA GLU A 14 5.65 26.75 -5.96
C GLU A 14 5.35 25.39 -6.65
N LEU A 15 4.63 24.51 -5.96
CA LEU A 15 4.42 23.12 -6.38
C LEU A 15 2.97 22.78 -6.75
N TRP A 16 2.00 23.71 -6.68
CA TRP A 16 0.57 23.43 -6.87
C TRP A 16 0.25 22.64 -8.16
N LYS A 17 0.97 22.90 -9.26
CA LYS A 17 0.84 22.14 -10.52
C LYS A 17 1.19 20.66 -10.33
N HIS A 18 2.21 20.36 -9.53
CA HIS A 18 2.60 19.00 -9.19
C HIS A 18 1.58 18.34 -8.26
N TYR A 19 1.01 19.07 -7.29
CA TYR A 19 -0.11 18.55 -6.49
C TYR A 19 -1.27 18.10 -7.39
N LEU A 20 -1.68 18.95 -8.34
CA LEU A 20 -2.78 18.63 -9.25
C LEU A 20 -2.45 17.46 -10.19
N TYR A 21 -1.31 17.53 -10.89
CA TYR A 21 -0.89 16.49 -11.83
C TYR A 21 -0.64 15.13 -11.14
N GLN A 22 0.08 15.10 -10.01
CA GLN A 22 0.38 13.84 -9.30
C GLN A 22 -0.90 13.22 -8.73
N SER A 23 -1.84 14.04 -8.23
CA SER A 23 -3.13 13.55 -7.76
C SER A 23 -3.97 12.99 -8.90
N PHE A 24 -4.05 13.70 -10.04
CA PHE A 24 -4.77 13.22 -11.23
C PHE A 24 -4.16 11.93 -11.79
N PHE A 25 -2.83 11.85 -11.86
CA PHE A 25 -2.13 10.64 -12.29
C PHE A 25 -2.37 9.48 -11.33
N ALA A 26 -2.33 9.73 -10.01
CA ALA A 26 -2.69 8.73 -9.00
C ALA A 26 -4.14 8.24 -9.18
N THR A 27 -5.09 9.14 -9.45
CA THR A 27 -6.49 8.79 -9.73
C THR A 27 -6.61 7.86 -10.94
N ILE A 28 -5.93 8.15 -12.06
CA ILE A 28 -5.96 7.29 -13.24
C ILE A 28 -5.40 5.90 -12.92
N ILE A 29 -4.25 5.82 -12.24
CA ILE A 29 -3.63 4.54 -11.90
C ILE A 29 -4.50 3.74 -10.93
N VAL A 30 -5.06 4.37 -9.91
CA VAL A 30 -5.98 3.73 -8.96
C VAL A 30 -7.26 3.29 -9.67
N PHE A 31 -7.80 4.07 -10.60
CA PHE A 31 -8.95 3.67 -11.41
C PHE A 31 -8.67 2.40 -12.21
N ILE A 32 -7.52 2.33 -12.90
CA ILE A 32 -7.11 1.13 -13.64
C ILE A 32 -6.98 -0.08 -12.70
N ILE A 33 -6.38 0.11 -11.53
CA ILE A 33 -6.25 -0.92 -10.49
C ILE A 33 -7.64 -1.39 -10.00
N LEU A 34 -8.58 -0.48 -9.77
CA LEU A 34 -9.94 -0.80 -9.31
C LEU A 34 -10.76 -1.53 -10.37
N MET A 35 -10.45 -1.36 -11.66
CA MET A 35 -11.08 -2.16 -12.72
C MET A 35 -10.64 -3.64 -12.67
N VAL A 36 -9.52 -3.94 -12.02
CA VAL A 36 -9.01 -5.31 -11.83
C VAL A 36 -9.40 -5.87 -10.46
N LEU A 37 -9.52 -5.03 -9.42
CA LEU A 37 -9.89 -5.46 -8.08
C LEU A 37 -11.40 -5.60 -7.91
N SER A 38 -11.85 -6.76 -7.42
CA SER A 38 -13.20 -6.92 -6.89
C SER A 38 -13.39 -6.07 -5.63
N LEU A 39 -14.47 -5.27 -5.59
CA LEU A 39 -14.84 -4.40 -4.46
C LEU A 39 -15.09 -5.16 -3.14
N GLN A 40 -15.20 -6.48 -3.18
CA GLN A 40 -15.40 -7.33 -2.01
C GLN A 40 -14.21 -7.27 -1.02
N ASN A 41 -13.02 -6.85 -1.48
CA ASN A 41 -11.79 -6.82 -0.67
C ASN A 41 -11.42 -5.39 -0.27
N ALA A 42 -12.35 -4.66 0.35
CA ALA A 42 -12.21 -3.23 0.67
C ALA A 42 -10.93 -2.88 1.45
N VAL A 43 -10.47 -3.75 2.35
CA VAL A 43 -9.24 -3.54 3.13
C VAL A 43 -7.98 -3.59 2.25
N VAL A 44 -7.95 -4.52 1.30
CA VAL A 44 -6.85 -4.62 0.30
C VAL A 44 -6.88 -3.40 -0.61
N ILE A 45 -8.07 -2.98 -1.06
CA ILE A 45 -8.22 -1.77 -1.88
C ILE A 45 -7.70 -0.54 -1.14
N ALA A 46 -8.06 -0.38 0.14
CA ALA A 46 -7.57 0.71 0.98
C ALA A 46 -6.04 0.68 1.13
N SER A 47 -5.46 -0.52 1.28
CA SER A 47 -4.01 -0.73 1.29
C SER A 47 -3.36 -0.27 -0.02
N ILE A 48 -3.89 -0.65 -1.18
CA ILE A 48 -3.38 -0.19 -2.48
C ILE A 48 -3.56 1.32 -2.68
N GLY A 49 -4.66 1.90 -2.21
CA GLY A 49 -4.85 3.35 -2.20
C GLY A 49 -3.79 4.09 -1.37
N ALA A 50 -3.44 3.55 -0.20
CA ALA A 50 -2.35 4.07 0.62
C ALA A 50 -0.97 3.90 -0.04
N SER A 51 -0.74 2.79 -0.76
CA SER A 51 0.47 2.62 -1.59
C SER A 51 0.55 3.68 -2.68
N ALA A 52 -0.56 3.93 -3.39
CA ALA A 52 -0.62 4.96 -4.41
C ALA A 52 -0.32 6.35 -3.85
N PHE A 53 -0.86 6.66 -2.66
CA PHE A 53 -0.51 7.90 -1.96
C PHE A 53 1.01 8.02 -1.74
N ILE A 54 1.66 7.01 -1.17
CA ILE A 54 3.11 7.04 -0.92
C ILE A 54 3.88 7.19 -2.24
N VAL A 55 3.57 6.38 -3.24
CA VAL A 55 4.26 6.35 -4.54
C VAL A 55 4.18 7.70 -5.26
N PHE A 56 3.01 8.36 -5.25
CA PHE A 56 2.81 9.58 -6.01
C PHE A 56 3.10 10.85 -5.22
N THR A 57 2.97 10.85 -3.89
CA THR A 57 3.22 12.06 -3.06
C THR A 57 4.62 12.10 -2.44
N MET A 58 5.25 10.94 -2.25
CA MET A 58 6.57 10.80 -1.64
C MET A 58 7.49 9.90 -2.50
N PRO A 59 7.63 10.17 -3.81
CA PRO A 59 8.31 9.28 -4.76
C PRO A 59 9.77 8.99 -4.44
N LYS A 60 10.46 9.83 -3.65
CA LYS A 60 11.86 9.61 -3.24
C LYS A 60 11.99 8.92 -1.89
N ASN A 61 10.89 8.65 -1.20
CA ASN A 61 10.91 7.95 0.08
C ASN A 61 11.38 6.49 -0.14
N ILE A 62 12.15 5.98 0.81
CA ILE A 62 12.63 4.59 0.83
C ILE A 62 11.45 3.61 0.73
N THR A 63 10.31 3.92 1.35
CA THR A 63 9.10 3.07 1.35
C THR A 63 8.35 3.09 0.02
N ALA A 64 8.64 4.07 -0.86
CA ALA A 64 8.07 4.16 -2.19
C ALA A 64 8.87 3.36 -3.23
N LEU A 65 10.07 2.86 -2.90
CA LEU A 65 10.90 2.12 -3.84
C LEU A 65 10.15 0.88 -4.37
N PRO A 66 10.19 0.60 -5.69
CA PRO A 66 9.46 -0.53 -6.28
C PRO A 66 9.74 -1.87 -5.58
N ARG A 67 11.00 -2.12 -5.19
CA ARG A 67 11.39 -3.31 -4.44
C ARG A 67 10.65 -3.43 -3.10
N ARG A 68 10.44 -2.33 -2.37
CA ARG A 68 9.76 -2.33 -1.08
C ARG A 68 8.24 -2.40 -1.24
N VAL A 69 7.69 -1.75 -2.26
CA VAL A 69 6.25 -1.87 -2.59
C VAL A 69 5.92 -3.33 -2.92
N ILE A 70 6.67 -3.94 -3.84
CA ILE A 70 6.47 -5.34 -4.24
C ILE A 70 6.74 -6.28 -3.06
N GLY A 71 7.93 -6.20 -2.47
CA GLY A 71 8.34 -7.09 -1.37
C GLY A 71 7.43 -6.97 -0.15
N GLY A 72 7.04 -5.75 0.23
CA GLY A 72 6.17 -5.52 1.37
C GLY A 72 4.81 -6.16 1.16
N HIS A 73 4.17 -5.95 0.00
CA HIS A 73 2.88 -6.57 -0.31
C HIS A 73 2.96 -8.10 -0.44
N MET A 74 4.07 -8.64 -0.95
CA MET A 74 4.29 -10.09 -0.95
C MET A 74 4.40 -10.66 0.47
N VAL A 75 5.16 -9.99 1.35
CA VAL A 75 5.26 -10.37 2.77
C VAL A 75 3.90 -10.26 3.46
N GLY A 76 3.17 -9.16 3.23
CA GLY A 76 1.85 -8.96 3.80
C GLY A 76 0.87 -10.05 3.37
N MET A 77 0.81 -10.32 2.06
CA MET A 77 -0.04 -11.37 1.49
C MET A 77 0.30 -12.75 2.05
N LEU A 78 1.60 -13.09 2.14
CA LEU A 78 2.06 -14.36 2.70
C LEU A 78 1.59 -14.50 4.15
N CYS A 79 1.88 -13.51 5.00
CA CYS A 79 1.52 -13.54 6.42
C CYS A 79 0.00 -13.66 6.61
N GLY A 80 -0.78 -12.85 5.90
CA GLY A 80 -2.23 -12.91 6.00
C GLY A 80 -2.80 -14.23 5.51
N SER A 81 -2.29 -14.78 4.40
CA SER A 81 -2.70 -16.08 3.88
C SER A 81 -2.40 -17.22 4.85
N VAL A 82 -1.21 -17.24 5.46
CA VAL A 82 -0.85 -18.25 6.47
C VAL A 82 -1.74 -18.12 7.71
N CYS A 83 -1.96 -16.90 8.20
CA CYS A 83 -2.83 -16.68 9.35
C CYS A 83 -4.30 -17.03 9.07
N ALA A 84 -4.79 -16.85 7.84
CA ALA A 84 -6.15 -17.23 7.46
C ALA A 84 -6.41 -18.75 7.56
N LEU A 85 -5.37 -19.59 7.53
CA LEU A 85 -5.51 -21.03 7.72
C LEU A 85 -5.77 -21.42 9.19
N ILE A 86 -5.56 -20.52 10.13
CA ILE A 86 -5.79 -20.76 11.56
C ILE A 86 -7.30 -20.67 11.81
N PRO A 87 -7.96 -21.75 12.25
CA PRO A 87 -9.39 -21.71 12.53
C PRO A 87 -9.71 -20.71 13.65
N HIS A 88 -10.63 -19.80 13.40
CA HIS A 88 -11.07 -18.79 14.36
C HIS A 88 -12.59 -18.67 14.31
N THR A 89 -13.26 -18.98 15.42
CA THR A 89 -14.73 -19.01 15.53
C THR A 89 -15.27 -17.99 16.52
N SER A 90 -14.43 -17.51 17.45
CA SER A 90 -14.77 -16.48 18.42
C SER A 90 -14.19 -15.12 18.01
N THR A 91 -14.83 -14.04 18.44
CA THR A 91 -14.32 -12.67 18.24
C THR A 91 -12.90 -12.50 18.76
N LEU A 92 -12.59 -13.12 19.90
CA LEU A 92 -11.24 -13.07 20.49
C LEU A 92 -10.22 -13.76 19.58
N THR A 93 -10.52 -14.98 19.12
CA THR A 93 -9.62 -15.72 18.21
C THR A 93 -9.44 -15.00 16.88
N THR A 94 -10.49 -14.38 16.33
CA THR A 94 -10.38 -13.58 15.10
C THR A 94 -9.45 -12.39 15.31
N ALA A 95 -9.66 -11.61 16.38
CA ALA A 95 -8.80 -10.47 16.69
C ALA A 95 -7.33 -10.87 16.89
N LEU A 96 -7.07 -11.99 17.56
CA LEU A 96 -5.73 -12.54 17.73
C LEU A 96 -5.09 -12.94 16.39
N VAL A 97 -5.81 -13.66 15.53
CA VAL A 97 -5.28 -14.09 14.22
C VAL A 97 -5.00 -12.89 13.31
N LEU A 98 -5.91 -11.91 13.26
CA LEU A 98 -5.74 -10.71 12.44
C LEU A 98 -4.61 -9.82 12.94
N SER A 99 -4.51 -9.60 14.26
CA SER A 99 -3.39 -8.85 14.84
C SER A 99 -2.06 -9.57 14.67
N LEU A 100 -2.04 -10.90 14.74
CA LEU A 100 -0.86 -11.71 14.47
C LEU A 100 -0.40 -11.59 13.01
N ALA A 101 -1.32 -11.64 12.04
CA ALA A 101 -1.00 -11.45 10.62
C ALA A 101 -0.30 -10.11 10.37
N VAL A 102 -0.84 -9.03 10.95
CA VAL A 102 -0.26 -7.69 10.87
C VAL A 102 1.09 -7.64 11.57
N GLY A 103 1.19 -8.14 12.81
CA GLY A 103 2.41 -8.12 13.60
C GLY A 103 3.57 -8.88 12.95
N ILE A 104 3.31 -10.09 12.44
CA ILE A 104 4.30 -10.89 11.71
C ILE A 104 4.70 -10.16 10.42
N SER A 105 3.75 -9.57 9.68
CA SER A 105 4.08 -8.82 8.46
C SER A 105 5.01 -7.63 8.73
N ILE A 106 4.77 -6.89 9.82
CA ILE A 106 5.62 -5.77 10.23
C ILE A 106 7.02 -6.28 10.57
N PHE A 107 7.11 -7.33 11.40
CA PHE A 107 8.38 -7.93 11.77
C PHE A 107 9.20 -8.34 10.54
N LEU A 108 8.61 -9.13 9.63
CA LEU A 108 9.30 -9.62 8.44
C LEU A 108 9.67 -8.47 7.48
N MET A 109 8.80 -7.49 7.28
CA MET A 109 9.13 -6.33 6.44
C MET A 109 10.34 -5.56 6.96
N VAL A 110 10.43 -5.37 8.28
CA VAL A 110 11.59 -4.71 8.92
C VAL A 110 12.83 -5.59 8.83
N THR A 111 12.72 -6.90 9.06
CA THR A 111 13.86 -7.82 9.00
C THR A 111 14.45 -7.94 7.59
N PHE A 112 13.63 -7.84 6.53
CA PHE A 112 14.06 -8.05 5.14
C PHE A 112 14.21 -6.77 4.31
N ASP A 113 14.20 -5.58 4.94
CA ASP A 113 14.27 -4.27 4.27
C ASP A 113 13.16 -4.06 3.21
N PHE A 114 11.97 -4.60 3.48
CA PHE A 114 10.76 -4.49 2.66
C PHE A 114 9.71 -3.57 3.29
N GLU A 115 10.14 -2.55 4.03
CA GLU A 115 9.23 -1.65 4.74
C GLU A 115 8.36 -0.87 3.75
N HIS A 116 7.10 -1.28 3.70
CA HIS A 116 6.06 -0.59 2.97
C HIS A 116 4.79 -0.60 3.85
N PRO A 117 4.58 0.43 4.69
CA PRO A 117 3.50 0.44 5.68
C PRO A 117 2.12 0.05 5.16
N PRO A 118 1.70 0.44 3.93
CA PRO A 118 0.43 -0.01 3.38
C PRO A 118 0.27 -1.53 3.33
N ALA A 119 1.34 -2.29 3.13
CA ALA A 119 1.30 -3.74 3.03
C ALA A 119 0.87 -4.44 4.33
N ALA A 120 1.00 -3.80 5.49
CA ALA A 120 0.38 -4.28 6.72
C ALA A 120 -1.16 -4.36 6.59
N GLY A 121 -1.77 -3.42 5.88
CA GLY A 121 -3.19 -3.47 5.51
C GLY A 121 -3.50 -4.61 4.53
N THR A 122 -2.57 -4.96 3.65
CA THR A 122 -2.70 -6.15 2.80
C THR A 122 -2.65 -7.44 3.64
N ALA A 123 -1.79 -7.52 4.65
CA ALA A 123 -1.77 -8.66 5.58
C ALA A 123 -3.11 -8.81 6.32
N LEU A 124 -3.66 -7.70 6.82
CA LEU A 124 -4.98 -7.69 7.43
C LEU A 124 -6.08 -8.12 6.45
N GLY A 125 -6.11 -7.52 5.26
CA GLY A 125 -7.13 -7.79 4.25
C GLY A 125 -7.12 -9.25 3.81
N THR A 126 -5.94 -9.80 3.52
CA THR A 126 -5.78 -11.21 3.12
C THR A 126 -6.09 -12.18 4.25
N ALA A 127 -5.80 -11.83 5.51
CA ALA A 127 -6.20 -12.64 6.67
C ALA A 127 -7.73 -12.69 6.86
N ILE A 128 -8.44 -11.62 6.51
CA ILE A 128 -9.92 -11.55 6.57
C ILE A 128 -10.55 -12.35 5.43
N THR A 129 -10.05 -12.16 4.20
CA THR A 129 -10.66 -12.74 3.00
C THR A 129 -10.26 -14.18 2.77
N GLY A 130 -9.14 -14.61 3.35
CA GLY A 130 -8.56 -15.92 3.12
C GLY A 130 -7.82 -16.04 1.78
N PHE A 131 -7.37 -17.26 1.50
CA PHE A 131 -6.64 -17.58 0.27
C PHE A 131 -7.62 -17.66 -0.92
N SER A 132 -7.73 -16.55 -1.65
CA SER A 132 -8.46 -16.50 -2.93
C SER A 132 -7.47 -16.23 -4.07
N PRO A 133 -7.35 -17.14 -5.06
CA PRO A 133 -6.47 -16.93 -6.21
C PRO A 133 -6.75 -15.62 -6.94
N ASP A 134 -8.02 -15.23 -7.06
CA ASP A 134 -8.42 -13.99 -7.74
C ASP A 134 -7.89 -12.75 -7.00
N VAL A 135 -7.93 -12.76 -5.67
CA VAL A 135 -7.43 -11.67 -4.83
C VAL A 135 -5.91 -11.57 -4.94
N ILE A 136 -5.22 -12.71 -4.94
CA ILE A 136 -3.76 -12.78 -5.08
C ILE A 136 -3.34 -12.22 -6.43
N ILE A 137 -3.99 -12.66 -7.51
CA ILE A 137 -3.70 -12.19 -8.87
C ILE A 137 -3.97 -10.69 -8.96
N ALA A 138 -5.13 -10.23 -8.52
CA ALA A 138 -5.50 -8.81 -8.56
C ALA A 138 -4.53 -7.92 -7.75
N LEU A 139 -4.06 -8.41 -6.60
CA LEU A 139 -3.09 -7.72 -5.77
C LEU A 139 -1.72 -7.64 -6.46
N LEU A 140 -1.22 -8.75 -6.99
CA LEU A 140 0.05 -8.79 -7.71
C LEU A 140 0.02 -7.89 -8.94
N THR A 141 -1.04 -7.95 -9.74
CA THR A 141 -1.19 -7.06 -10.91
C THR A 141 -1.20 -5.60 -10.49
N SER A 142 -1.87 -5.25 -9.41
CA SER A 142 -1.96 -3.86 -8.94
C SER A 142 -0.63 -3.32 -8.43
N VAL A 143 0.10 -4.14 -7.68
CA VAL A 143 1.42 -3.81 -7.17
C VAL A 143 2.44 -3.67 -8.31
N ILE A 144 2.34 -4.50 -9.34
CA ILE A 144 3.15 -4.37 -10.56
C ILE A 144 2.80 -3.07 -11.30
N ILE A 145 1.51 -2.80 -11.55
CA ILE A 145 1.05 -1.57 -12.20
C ILE A 145 1.57 -0.34 -11.44
N LEU A 146 1.43 -0.33 -10.11
CA LEU A 146 1.87 0.79 -9.28
C LEU A 146 3.40 0.96 -9.31
N SER A 147 4.14 -0.14 -9.25
CA SER A 147 5.61 -0.14 -9.29
C SER A 147 6.16 0.31 -10.64
N LEU A 148 5.54 -0.11 -11.74
CA LEU A 148 5.86 0.35 -13.09
C LEU A 148 5.51 1.83 -13.24
N ALA A 149 4.31 2.24 -12.81
CA ALA A 149 3.91 3.64 -12.84
C ALA A 149 4.91 4.52 -12.08
N HIS A 150 5.34 4.10 -10.87
CA HIS A 150 6.39 4.77 -10.12
C HIS A 150 7.69 4.85 -10.90
N HIS A 151 8.18 3.71 -11.40
CA HIS A 151 9.46 3.63 -12.10
C HIS A 151 9.54 4.58 -13.30
N PHE A 152 8.50 4.59 -14.16
CA PHE A 152 8.47 5.44 -15.35
C PHE A 152 8.20 6.91 -15.05
N SER A 153 7.35 7.20 -14.05
CA SER A 153 7.00 8.58 -13.72
C SER A 153 7.98 9.25 -12.76
N LYS A 154 8.88 8.50 -12.10
CA LYS A 154 9.81 9.00 -11.06
C LYS A 154 10.55 10.29 -11.46
N ARG A 155 10.90 10.44 -12.74
CA ARG A 155 11.59 11.64 -13.26
C ARG A 155 10.73 12.91 -13.26
N PHE A 156 9.41 12.77 -13.24
CA PHE A 156 8.43 13.85 -13.25
C PHE A 156 7.78 14.10 -11.88
N LEU A 157 7.88 13.13 -10.96
CA LEU A 157 7.29 13.24 -9.63
C LEU A 157 8.19 14.08 -8.70
N ARG A 158 7.55 14.88 -7.83
CA ARG A 158 8.21 15.65 -6.76
C ARG A 158 7.67 15.23 -5.40
N ASP A 159 8.49 15.40 -4.36
CA ASP A 159 8.05 15.15 -2.98
C ASP A 159 7.13 16.29 -2.53
N LEU A 160 5.88 15.94 -2.21
CA LEU A 160 4.82 16.86 -1.82
C LEU A 160 4.62 16.95 -0.31
N VAL A 161 5.24 16.05 0.47
CA VAL A 161 5.14 15.94 1.93
C VAL A 161 6.51 15.97 2.59
#